data_AF-A0A5U3CVB8-F1
#
_entry.id   AF-A0A5U3CVB8-F1
#
_cell.length_a   1.000
_cell.length_b   1.000
_cell.length_c   1.000
_cell.angle_alpha   90.00
_cell.angle_beta   90.00
_cell.angle_gamma   90.00
#
_symmetry.space_group_name_H-M   'P 1'
#
loop_
_entity.id
_entity.type
_entity.pdbx_description
1 polymer ?
#
loop_
_entity_poly.entity_id
_entity_poly.type
_entity_poly.pdbx_seq_one_letter_code
_entity_poly.pdbx_strand_id
1 'polypeptide(L)'
;MKKPVCMFCGAPATLLCDGIIGWDADEDEHGHMTRCRGMFTCDAPVCRSCATWHGNIFIDGKLRMMDTRDLCPLCQKLHEAGEYIRVAEHRKHSALPQPCLTKEQAAIIRAAHWAGFANSYTRSIEILKGGGQQSFDF
;
A
#
# COMPACT_ATOMS: atom_id res chain seq x y z
N MET A 1 -0.17 21.65 13.12
CA MET A 1 -0.10 20.18 13.00
C MET A 1 1.35 19.76 12.82
N LYS A 2 1.86 18.78 13.59
CA LYS A 2 3.16 18.17 13.29
C LYS A 2 3.05 17.51 11.91
N LYS A 3 3.99 17.78 11.00
CA LYS A 3 4.03 17.08 9.71
C LYS A 3 4.21 15.59 9.98
N PRO A 4 3.48 14.70 9.28
CA PRO A 4 3.71 13.27 9.41
C PRO A 4 5.15 12.95 9.04
N VAL A 5 5.76 12.00 9.75
CA VAL A 5 7.10 11.49 9.46
C VAL A 5 6.98 10.15 8.74
N CYS A 6 7.95 9.84 7.91
CA CYS A 6 8.07 8.58 7.21
C CYS A 6 8.19 7.45 8.24
N MET A 7 7.29 6.46 8.16
CA MET A 7 7.27 5.32 9.09
C MET A 7 8.51 4.44 9.00
N PHE A 8 9.31 4.57 7.93
CA PHE A 8 10.44 3.68 7.63
C PHE A 8 11.79 4.29 7.98
N CYS A 9 12.00 5.59 7.71
CA CYS A 9 13.29 6.24 7.90
C CYS A 9 13.25 7.47 8.81
N GLY A 10 12.07 7.90 9.26
CA GLY A 10 11.90 9.07 10.14
C GLY A 10 12.04 10.43 9.45
N ALA A 11 12.39 10.49 8.16
CA ALA A 11 12.38 11.74 7.38
C ALA A 11 10.96 12.32 7.25
N PRO A 12 10.77 13.60 6.88
CA PRO A 12 9.44 14.14 6.62
C PRO A 12 8.68 13.33 5.57
N ALA A 13 7.44 12.90 5.87
CA ALA A 13 6.60 12.22 4.89
C ALA A 13 6.03 13.25 3.91
N THR A 14 6.02 12.88 2.63
CA THR A 14 5.51 13.70 1.54
C THR A 14 4.39 13.01 0.77
N LEU A 15 4.13 11.73 1.07
CA LEU A 15 3.24 10.84 0.34
C LEU A 15 2.53 9.88 1.30
N LEU A 16 1.49 9.22 0.78
CA LEU A 16 0.78 8.12 1.41
C LEU A 16 0.89 6.88 0.52
N CYS A 17 0.89 5.69 1.13
CA CYS A 17 1.00 4.43 0.40
C CYS A 17 -0.34 3.96 -0.19
N ASP A 18 -0.35 3.60 -1.47
CA ASP A 18 -1.52 3.15 -2.23
C ASP A 18 -1.73 1.62 -2.22
N GLY A 19 -1.06 0.90 -1.31
CA GLY A 19 -1.25 -0.54 -1.14
C GLY A 19 -2.71 -0.84 -0.75
N ILE A 20 -3.42 -1.65 -1.53
CA ILE A 20 -4.85 -1.89 -1.32
C ILE A 20 -5.06 -2.84 -0.13
N ILE A 21 -5.86 -2.38 0.83
CA ILE A 21 -6.35 -3.17 1.97
C ILE A 21 -7.65 -3.88 1.61
N GLY A 22 -8.54 -3.18 0.92
CA GLY A 22 -9.88 -3.65 0.58
C GLY A 22 -10.72 -2.57 -0.07
N TRP A 23 -12.02 -2.84 -0.18
CA TRP A 23 -12.97 -2.02 -0.93
C TRP A 23 -14.11 -1.54 -0.04
N ASP A 24 -14.50 -0.28 -0.19
CA ASP A 24 -15.78 0.21 0.32
C ASP A 24 -16.83 -0.11 -0.75
N ALA A 25 -17.39 -1.31 -0.67
CA ALA A 25 -18.37 -1.83 -1.60
C ALA A 25 -19.30 -2.81 -0.89
N ASP A 26 -20.45 -3.08 -1.49
CA ASP A 26 -21.35 -4.16 -1.09
C ASP A 26 -20.93 -5.44 -1.85
N GLU A 27 -21.31 -6.62 -1.36
CA GLU A 27 -21.14 -7.88 -2.07
C GLU A 27 -22.51 -8.50 -2.35
N ASP A 28 -22.68 -9.07 -3.53
CA ASP A 28 -23.86 -9.89 -3.84
C ASP A 28 -23.68 -11.33 -3.31
N GLU A 29 -24.70 -12.17 -3.50
CA GLU A 29 -24.71 -13.57 -3.07
C GLU A 29 -23.64 -14.45 -3.75
N HIS A 30 -23.05 -13.97 -4.85
CA HIS A 30 -21.97 -14.62 -5.58
C HIS A 30 -20.59 -14.06 -5.22
N GLY A 31 -20.52 -13.09 -4.31
CA GLY A 31 -19.28 -12.44 -3.89
C GLY A 31 -18.75 -11.41 -4.90
N HIS A 32 -19.57 -10.94 -5.83
CA HIS A 32 -19.20 -9.83 -6.70
C HIS A 32 -19.39 -8.50 -5.99
N MET A 33 -18.43 -7.59 -6.20
CA MET A 33 -18.53 -6.24 -5.67
C MET A 33 -19.62 -5.46 -6.40
N THR A 34 -20.56 -4.94 -5.62
CA THR A 34 -21.62 -4.05 -6.09
C THR A 34 -21.54 -2.72 -5.33
N ARG A 35 -22.11 -1.66 -5.92
CA ARG A 35 -22.17 -0.32 -5.28
C ARG A 35 -20.82 0.16 -4.72
N CYS A 36 -19.77 0.08 -5.55
CA CYS A 36 -18.43 0.52 -5.20
C CYS A 36 -18.39 2.02 -4.87
N ARG A 37 -18.00 2.34 -3.65
CA ARG A 37 -17.90 3.71 -3.11
C ARG A 37 -16.47 4.20 -3.03
N GLY A 38 -15.51 3.29 -2.85
CA GLY A 38 -14.10 3.67 -2.80
C GLY A 38 -13.16 2.51 -2.50
N MET A 39 -11.88 2.86 -2.38
CA MET A 39 -10.79 1.95 -2.01
C MET A 39 -10.30 2.29 -0.60
N PHE A 40 -9.95 1.26 0.15
CA PHE A 40 -9.16 1.42 1.37
C PHE A 40 -7.70 1.08 1.08
N THR A 41 -6.84 2.05 1.35
CA THR A 41 -5.40 1.99 1.09
C THR A 41 -4.60 1.93 2.40
N CYS A 42 -3.35 1.50 2.27
CA CYS A 42 -2.39 1.36 3.34
C CYS A 42 -2.18 2.69 4.06
N ASP A 43 -2.20 3.81 3.33
CA ASP A 43 -2.08 5.18 3.84
C ASP A 43 -0.87 5.41 4.73
N ALA A 44 0.14 4.54 4.67
CA ALA A 44 1.35 4.68 5.46
C ALA A 44 2.07 5.96 5.03
N PRO A 45 2.33 6.92 5.95
CA PRO A 45 3.10 8.10 5.61
C PRO A 45 4.54 7.71 5.24
N VAL A 46 4.94 8.12 4.03
CA VAL A 46 6.25 7.79 3.46
C VAL A 46 6.89 9.02 2.81
N CYS A 47 8.22 9.05 2.81
CA CYS A 47 8.98 10.01 2.03
C CYS A 47 9.21 9.49 0.61
N ARG A 48 9.46 10.39 -0.35
CA ARG A 48 9.67 10.03 -1.75
C ARG A 48 10.77 8.98 -1.96
N SER A 49 11.85 9.02 -1.15
CA SER A 49 12.96 8.07 -1.22
C SER A 49 12.66 6.66 -0.72
N CYS A 50 11.66 6.49 0.16
CA CYS A 50 11.24 5.16 0.64
C CYS A 50 10.10 4.57 -0.18
N ALA A 51 9.39 5.40 -0.95
CA ALA A 51 8.23 4.99 -1.71
C ALA A 51 8.63 4.57 -3.13
N THR A 52 8.15 3.41 -3.57
CA THR A 52 8.38 2.87 -4.92
C THR A 52 7.22 3.27 -5.82
N TRP A 53 7.52 3.88 -6.97
CA TRP A 53 6.52 4.27 -7.97
C TRP A 53 6.08 3.05 -8.80
N HIS A 54 4.78 2.87 -8.95
CA HIS A 54 4.15 1.77 -9.68
C HIS A 54 3.44 2.19 -10.96
N GLY A 55 3.15 3.47 -11.11
CA GLY A 55 2.46 3.96 -12.29
C GLY A 55 1.74 5.27 -12.06
N ASN A 56 1.15 5.77 -13.14
CA ASN A 56 0.28 6.94 -13.10
C ASN A 56 -1.17 6.47 -13.32
N ILE A 57 -2.08 7.04 -12.55
CA ILE A 57 -3.51 6.89 -12.70
C ILE A 57 -4.01 8.13 -13.43
N PHE A 58 -4.51 7.95 -14.64
CA PHE A 58 -5.10 9.02 -15.43
C PHE A 58 -6.61 8.95 -15.30
N ILE A 59 -7.22 10.01 -14.80
CA ILE A 59 -8.66 10.16 -14.67
C ILE A 59 -9.10 11.16 -15.72
N ASP A 60 -9.83 10.69 -16.72
CA ASP A 60 -10.47 11.52 -17.73
C ASP A 60 -11.98 11.58 -17.49
N GLY A 61 -12.52 12.79 -17.46
CA GLY A 61 -13.89 13.10 -17.07
C GLY A 61 -14.11 14.60 -17.00
N LYS A 62 -15.10 15.06 -16.21
CA LYS A 62 -15.30 16.51 -15.99
C LYS A 62 -14.10 17.20 -15.36
N LEU A 63 -13.38 16.48 -14.49
CA LEU A 63 -12.08 16.88 -13.98
C LEU A 63 -11.04 15.95 -14.60
N ARG A 64 -10.02 16.52 -15.23
CA ARG A 64 -8.86 15.78 -15.73
C ARG A 64 -7.79 15.80 -14.66
N MET A 65 -7.42 14.62 -14.17
CA MET A 65 -6.42 14.49 -13.12
C MET A 65 -5.45 13.36 -13.46
N MET A 66 -4.19 13.57 -13.09
CA MET A 66 -3.19 12.52 -13.00
C MET A 66 -2.88 12.35 -11.52
N ASP A 67 -2.90 11.11 -11.06
CA ASP A 67 -2.38 10.73 -9.75
C ASP A 67 -1.25 9.71 -9.92
N THR A 68 -0.45 9.50 -8.90
CA THR A 68 0.61 8.49 -8.88
C THR A 68 0.20 7.33 -7.98
N ARG A 69 0.56 6.11 -8.37
CA ARG A 69 0.47 4.95 -7.51
C ARG A 69 1.84 4.68 -6.90
N ASP A 70 1.95 4.82 -5.59
CA ASP A 70 3.17 4.69 -4.81
C ASP A 70 3.03 3.67 -3.68
N LEU A 71 3.93 2.70 -3.62
CA LEU A 71 3.96 1.68 -2.57
C LEU A 71 5.06 1.96 -1.55
N CYS A 72 4.72 1.79 -0.26
CA CYS A 72 5.71 1.75 0.81
C CYS A 72 6.53 0.45 0.75
N PRO A 73 7.66 0.37 1.47
CA PRO A 73 8.50 -0.83 1.49
C PRO A 73 7.79 -2.13 1.87
N LEU A 74 6.71 -2.08 2.68
CA LEU A 74 5.92 -3.27 3.00
C LEU A 74 5.05 -3.73 1.83
N CYS A 75 4.30 -2.79 1.25
CA CYS A 75 3.41 -3.11 0.15
C CYS A 75 4.20 -3.46 -1.12
N GLN A 76 5.40 -2.89 -1.28
CA GLN A 76 6.33 -3.28 -2.34
C GLN A 76 6.72 -4.76 -2.25
N LYS A 77 7.10 -5.24 -1.05
CA LYS A 77 7.47 -6.64 -0.85
C LYS A 77 6.31 -7.60 -1.11
N LEU A 78 5.11 -7.23 -0.66
CA LEU A 78 3.91 -8.01 -0.97
C LEU A 78 3.67 -8.06 -2.47
N HIS A 79 3.80 -6.93 -3.17
CA HIS A 79 3.66 -6.86 -4.62
C HIS A 79 4.68 -7.76 -5.35
N GLU A 80 5.95 -7.72 -4.96
CA GLU A 80 7.01 -8.58 -5.53
C GLU A 80 6.75 -10.07 -5.30
N ALA A 81 6.16 -10.42 -4.15
CA ALA A 81 5.77 -11.79 -3.83
C ALA A 81 4.46 -12.24 -4.51
N GLY A 82 3.75 -11.33 -5.20
CA GLY A 82 2.40 -11.61 -5.71
C GLY A 82 1.35 -11.79 -4.62
N GLU A 83 1.62 -11.25 -3.42
CA GLU A 83 0.76 -11.33 -2.24
C GLU A 83 -0.03 -10.03 -2.01
N TYR A 84 -1.03 -10.12 -1.13
CA TYR A 84 -1.91 -9.00 -0.77
C TYR A 84 -1.93 -8.81 0.73
N ILE A 85 -2.20 -7.57 1.18
CA ILE A 85 -2.36 -7.25 2.62
C ILE A 85 -3.44 -8.13 3.25
N ARG A 86 -4.55 -8.31 2.52
CA ARG A 86 -5.61 -9.23 2.89
C ARG A 86 -6.29 -9.79 1.64
N VAL A 87 -6.67 -11.06 1.73
CA VAL A 87 -7.44 -11.76 0.70
C VAL A 87 -8.75 -12.22 1.32
N ALA A 88 -9.86 -12.00 0.60
CA ALA A 88 -11.12 -12.67 0.84
C ALA A 88 -11.03 -14.07 0.22
N GLU A 89 -11.19 -15.13 1.03
CA GLU A 89 -10.99 -16.51 0.57
C GLU A 89 -11.88 -16.86 -0.62
N HIS A 90 -13.14 -16.43 -0.59
CA HIS A 90 -14.11 -16.62 -1.67
C HIS A 90 -13.74 -15.87 -2.98
N ARG A 91 -12.78 -14.94 -2.94
CA ARG A 91 -12.28 -14.15 -4.09
C ARG A 91 -10.81 -14.37 -4.40
N LYS A 92 -10.15 -15.36 -3.78
CA LYS A 92 -8.70 -15.60 -3.91
C LYS A 92 -8.20 -15.75 -5.36
N HIS A 93 -9.03 -16.29 -6.24
CA HIS A 93 -8.70 -16.50 -7.66
C HIS A 93 -9.29 -15.42 -8.58
N SER A 94 -9.90 -14.38 -8.02
CA SER A 94 -10.44 -13.26 -8.80
C SER A 94 -9.35 -12.22 -9.10
N ALA A 95 -9.62 -11.34 -10.06
CA ALA A 95 -8.75 -10.20 -10.35
C ALA A 95 -8.63 -9.21 -9.17
N LEU A 96 -9.62 -9.19 -8.26
CA LEU A 96 -9.71 -8.28 -7.12
C LEU A 96 -9.94 -9.08 -5.82
N PRO A 97 -8.89 -9.75 -5.32
CA PRO A 97 -9.00 -10.67 -4.19
C PRO A 97 -9.17 -9.99 -2.83
N GLN A 98 -9.07 -8.66 -2.75
CA GLN A 98 -9.16 -7.94 -1.47
C GLN A 98 -10.62 -7.84 -0.99
N PRO A 99 -10.89 -7.96 0.31
CA PRO A 99 -12.25 -7.99 0.87
C PRO A 99 -13.00 -6.67 0.73
N CYS A 100 -14.34 -6.73 0.80
CA CYS A 100 -15.19 -5.58 1.09
C CYS A 100 -15.20 -5.34 2.60
N LEU A 101 -15.02 -4.09 3.02
CA LEU A 101 -14.78 -3.72 4.41
C LEU A 101 -15.63 -2.51 4.81
N THR A 102 -15.93 -2.40 6.10
CA THR A 102 -16.31 -1.11 6.69
C THR A 102 -15.07 -0.24 6.94
N LYS A 103 -15.28 1.05 7.17
CA LYS A 103 -14.19 2.00 7.50
C LYS A 103 -13.44 1.58 8.76
N GLU A 104 -14.15 1.07 9.76
CA GLU A 104 -13.61 0.61 11.03
C GLU A 104 -12.74 -0.64 10.83
N GLN A 105 -13.22 -1.62 10.06
CA GLN A 105 -12.45 -2.82 9.72
C GLN A 105 -11.18 -2.47 8.95
N ALA A 106 -11.28 -1.58 7.96
CA ALA A 106 -10.13 -1.09 7.21
C ALA A 106 -9.11 -0.39 8.13
N ALA A 107 -9.57 0.41 9.10
CA ALA A 107 -8.70 1.06 10.07
C ALA A 107 -7.96 0.06 10.98
N ILE A 108 -8.64 -0.99 11.44
CA ILE A 108 -8.03 -2.07 12.24
C ILE A 108 -6.98 -2.82 11.42
N ILE A 109 -7.30 -3.21 10.19
CA ILE A 109 -6.35 -3.93 9.32
C ILE A 109 -5.15 -3.05 8.99
N ARG A 110 -5.37 -1.76 8.73
CA ARG A 110 -4.29 -0.78 8.51
C ARG A 110 -3.34 -0.72 9.70
N ALA A 111 -3.88 -0.55 10.91
CA ALA A 111 -3.08 -0.51 12.13
C ALA A 111 -2.30 -1.81 12.35
N ALA A 112 -2.93 -2.97 12.12
CA ALA A 112 -2.27 -4.28 12.24
C ALA A 112 -1.15 -4.46 11.20
N HIS A 113 -1.40 -4.07 9.95
CA HIS A 113 -0.41 -4.13 8.87
C HIS A 113 0.82 -3.29 9.19
N TRP A 114 0.62 -2.09 9.74
CA TRP A 114 1.69 -1.21 10.19
C TRP A 114 2.43 -1.76 11.42
N ALA A 115 1.70 -2.29 12.41
CA ALA A 115 2.26 -2.84 13.63
C ALA A 115 3.14 -4.08 13.35
N GLY A 116 2.77 -4.89 12.35
CA GLY A 116 3.58 -6.03 11.89
C GLY A 116 5.01 -5.63 11.52
N PHE A 117 5.22 -4.42 11.00
CA PHE A 117 6.54 -3.88 10.70
C PHE A 117 7.27 -3.28 11.92
N ALA A 118 6.53 -2.64 12.84
CA ALA A 118 7.07 -2.03 14.04
C ALA A 118 7.67 -3.06 15.03
N ASN A 119 7.42 -4.36 14.81
CA ASN A 119 7.99 -5.43 15.61
C ASN A 119 9.52 -5.54 15.39
N SER A 120 10.27 -5.79 16.46
CA SER A 120 11.75 -5.78 16.46
C SER A 120 12.38 -6.78 15.48
N TYR A 121 11.67 -7.86 15.14
CA TYR A 121 12.15 -8.88 14.19
C TYR A 121 12.21 -8.36 12.74
N THR A 122 11.30 -7.47 12.33
CA THR A 122 11.29 -6.84 10.98
C THR A 122 12.09 -5.54 10.90
N ARG A 123 12.46 -4.92 12.04
CA ARG A 123 13.47 -3.84 12.08
C ARG A 123 14.85 -4.29 11.62
N SER A 124 15.12 -5.61 11.62
CA SER A 124 16.36 -6.20 11.08
C SER A 124 16.43 -6.17 9.55
N ILE A 125 15.34 -5.80 8.88
CA ILE A 125 15.37 -5.49 7.46
C ILE A 125 16.01 -4.10 7.32
N GLU A 126 17.33 -4.07 7.40
CA GLU A 126 18.11 -2.95 6.92
C GLU A 126 17.67 -2.66 5.49
N ILE A 127 17.08 -1.48 5.28
CA ILE A 127 16.99 -0.90 3.96
C ILE A 127 18.45 -0.83 3.49
N LEU A 128 18.84 -1.70 2.55
CA LEU A 128 20.14 -1.64 1.89
C LEU A 128 20.33 -0.22 1.38
N LYS A 129 21.15 0.56 2.08
CA LYS A 129 21.54 1.89 1.65
C LYS A 129 22.56 1.70 0.53
N GLY A 130 22.13 1.93 -0.70
CA GLY A 130 23.05 2.29 -1.78
C GLY A 130 22.88 1.47 -3.05
N GLY A 131 22.15 2.04 -4.01
CA GLY A 131 22.45 1.87 -5.43
C GLY A 131 23.75 2.61 -5.77
N GLY A 132 24.87 2.13 -5.23
CA GLY A 132 26.21 2.56 -5.60
C GLY A 132 26.80 1.53 -6.56
N GLN A 133 27.01 1.95 -7.80
CA GLN A 133 27.73 1.21 -8.83
C GLN A 133 29.01 0.59 -8.25
N GLN A 134 29.13 -0.74 -8.29
CA GLN A 134 30.38 -1.42 -7.99
C GLN A 134 31.34 -1.18 -9.16
N SER A 135 32.31 -0.27 -8.97
CA SER A 135 33.50 -0.25 -9.82
C SER A 135 34.45 -1.34 -9.32
N PHE A 136 34.85 -2.24 -10.22
CA PHE A 136 35.99 -3.11 -9.99
C PHE A 136 37.26 -2.32 -10.28
N ASP A 137 38.21 -2.30 -9.33
CA ASP A 137 39.55 -1.82 -9.59
C ASP A 137 40.26 -2.83 -10.49
N PHE A 138 40.60 -2.42 -11.71
CA PHE A 138 41.64 -3.05 -12.53
C PHE A 138 42.86 -2.13 -12.55
#